data_AF-A0A7G9NVL1-F1
#
_entry.id   AF-A0A7G9NVL1-F1
#
_cell.length_a   1.000
_cell.length_b   1.000
_cell.length_c   1.000
_cell.angle_alpha   90.00
_cell.angle_beta   90.00
_cell.angle_gamma   90.00
#
_symmetry.space_group_name_H-M   'P 1'
#
loop_
_entity.id
_entity.type
_entity.pdbx_description
1 polymer ?
#
loop_
_entity_poly.entity_id
_entity_poly.type
_entity_poly.pdbx_seq_one_letter_code
_entity_poly.pdbx_strand_id
1 'polypeptide(L)'
;MVGTRRKSKIAFRGFTLIELVVSMAIMSIILVSIGSAIMLASRAIPADDNPGDLVVSSAQVARDIAAELAQAIYVFEADDHVVAFTVADRDADGSPERIRYAWSGNSSDPLTRQLNNDAAVTVIDHVNGFNLSYVTATLGETYPGGPVESGEQLLAKHDSSTSSNNEQVKSDQWWAQPFTASLPSNALYWSVTRALIKAQPQNSGQTVIVALTDADSSNAPIEPIHDSAELDTSSMTSSTWQWYQVKYDYAALFAPGQMLNLAVASTSSDPSIKLGFINNTAPSWGPWKNSSNSGATWETNDNEGMHFYAYGTVTTPGPDQTVYRNYLTRIDIALDVDGAGMPIDIGASLLNHPQVVSAVWRVDFDHDPTDLDYDGDGSADWVCADGAAFGAGSLSNGRWAVDSTLETRPYNDFAELTTAEVCFRNTSIGGDGAVVWINADFSGSTGAPIYATLQLQSDNTQTLTLYRKASASVPQVLTTVQSLPADWITMRLLIDPTNDFVNLKLNGVDFGTYAYHRYGLSGNDRVMRMYTSGSSAEFDWAQIVVGGR
;
A
#
# COMPACT_ATOMS: atom_id res chain seq x y z
N MET A 1 -2.50 46.36 -76.58
CA MET A 1 -1.10 46.82 -76.72
C MET A 1 -0.28 45.63 -77.20
N VAL A 2 0.08 45.61 -78.49
CA VAL A 2 0.70 44.47 -79.18
C VAL A 2 2.19 44.75 -79.32
N GLY A 3 3.04 43.96 -78.65
CA GLY A 3 4.50 44.10 -78.68
C GLY A 3 5.14 43.16 -79.71
N THR A 4 5.70 43.72 -80.77
CA THR A 4 6.39 43.05 -81.87
C THR A 4 7.74 42.46 -81.41
N ARG A 5 7.84 41.12 -81.41
CA ARG A 5 9.07 40.37 -81.07
C ARG A 5 9.97 40.24 -82.32
N ARG A 6 11.09 40.98 -82.34
CA ARG A 6 12.11 40.96 -83.40
C ARG A 6 12.92 39.65 -83.35
N LYS A 7 12.78 38.76 -84.33
CA LYS A 7 13.64 37.58 -84.52
C LYS A 7 14.97 38.01 -85.14
N SER A 8 16.07 38.08 -84.37
CA SER A 8 17.41 38.20 -84.93
C SER A 8 17.87 36.82 -85.42
N LYS A 9 18.06 36.67 -86.74
CA LYS A 9 18.73 35.50 -87.32
C LYS A 9 20.22 35.60 -87.02
N ILE A 10 20.69 34.82 -86.04
CA ILE A 10 22.12 34.61 -85.79
C ILE A 10 22.59 33.62 -86.85
N ALA A 11 23.44 34.07 -87.77
CA ALA A 11 24.08 33.22 -88.76
C ALA A 11 25.25 32.48 -88.09
N PHE A 12 25.11 31.17 -87.90
CA PHE A 12 26.19 30.31 -87.41
C PHE A 12 27.26 30.18 -88.49
N ARG A 13 28.45 30.72 -88.22
CA ARG A 13 29.66 30.44 -89.00
C ARG A 13 30.17 29.07 -88.56
N GLY A 14 30.38 28.17 -89.51
CA GLY A 14 30.96 26.84 -89.25
C GLY A 14 32.38 26.99 -88.71
N PHE A 15 32.69 26.22 -87.67
CA PHE A 15 34.01 26.18 -87.03
C PHE A 15 35.10 25.80 -88.03
N THR A 16 36.24 26.46 -87.94
CA THR A 16 37.43 26.08 -88.70
C THR A 16 38.04 24.80 -88.12
N LEU A 17 38.73 24.01 -88.96
CA LEU A 17 39.33 22.73 -88.54
C LEU A 17 40.26 22.91 -87.32
N ILE A 18 40.97 24.04 -87.24
CA ILE A 18 41.87 24.34 -86.13
C ILE A 18 41.14 24.71 -84.84
N GLU A 19 39.99 25.39 -84.93
CA GLU A 19 39.12 25.64 -83.76
C GLU A 19 38.56 24.31 -83.21
N LEU A 20 38.25 23.34 -84.07
CA LEU A 20 37.77 22.03 -83.63
C LEU A 20 38.86 21.22 -82.92
N VAL A 21 40.10 21.23 -83.43
CA VAL A 21 41.24 20.55 -82.79
C VAL A 21 41.59 21.19 -81.45
N VAL A 22 41.61 22.52 -81.36
CA VAL A 22 41.88 23.23 -80.09
C VAL A 22 40.75 23.01 -79.09
N SER A 23 39.48 23.02 -79.54
CA SER A 23 38.34 22.73 -78.68
C SER A 23 38.38 21.29 -78.14
N MET A 24 38.77 20.31 -78.96
CA MET A 24 38.95 18.92 -78.51
C MET A 24 40.08 18.77 -77.49
N ALA A 25 41.21 19.47 -77.68
CA ALA A 25 42.32 19.45 -76.73
C ALA A 25 41.98 20.13 -75.40
N ILE A 26 41.23 21.23 -75.42
CA ILE A 26 40.77 21.90 -74.19
C ILE A 26 39.74 21.02 -73.47
N MET A 27 38.82 20.41 -74.21
CA MET A 27 37.78 19.55 -73.65
C MET A 27 38.38 18.29 -73.01
N SER A 28 39.44 17.69 -73.58
CA SER A 28 40.11 16.53 -72.97
C SER A 28 40.80 16.89 -71.66
N ILE A 29 41.46 18.04 -71.57
CA ILE A 29 42.06 18.53 -70.31
C ILE A 29 40.99 18.78 -69.26
N ILE A 30 39.86 19.40 -69.63
CA ILE A 30 38.74 19.66 -68.72
C ILE A 30 38.12 18.34 -68.23
N LEU A 31 37.92 17.35 -69.11
CA LEU A 31 37.34 16.06 -68.73
C LEU A 31 38.24 15.27 -67.76
N VAL A 32 39.57 15.30 -67.97
CA VAL A 32 40.52 14.68 -67.03
C VAL A 32 40.52 15.41 -65.68
N SER A 33 40.44 16.75 -65.70
CA SER A 33 40.40 17.57 -64.48
C SER A 33 39.12 17.32 -63.67
N ILE A 34 37.96 17.22 -64.34
CA ILE A 34 36.68 16.90 -63.71
C ILE A 34 36.69 15.45 -63.19
N GLY A 35 37.22 14.50 -63.94
CA GLY A 35 37.35 13.11 -63.47
C GLY A 35 38.19 12.99 -62.20
N SER A 36 39.31 13.72 -62.12
CA SER A 36 40.13 13.76 -60.90
C SER A 36 39.43 14.45 -59.73
N ALA A 37 38.69 15.54 -59.99
CA ALA A 37 37.92 16.23 -58.96
C ALA A 37 36.78 15.36 -58.41
N ILE A 38 36.09 14.61 -59.28
CA ILE A 38 35.04 13.66 -58.87
C ILE A 38 35.63 12.52 -58.04
N MET A 39 36.79 11.96 -58.39
CA MET A 39 37.43 10.91 -57.58
C MET A 39 37.90 11.41 -56.21
N LEU A 40 38.37 12.66 -56.12
CA LEU A 40 38.72 13.27 -54.83
C LEU A 40 37.48 13.57 -54.01
N ALA A 41 36.42 14.10 -54.64
CA ALA A 41 35.13 14.33 -53.99
C ALA A 41 34.51 13.02 -53.51
N SER A 42 34.54 11.94 -54.31
CA SER A 42 33.98 10.64 -53.93
C SER A 42 34.76 9.94 -52.82
N ARG A 43 36.05 10.24 -52.65
CA ARG A 43 36.86 9.77 -51.50
C ARG A 43 36.70 10.66 -50.27
N ALA A 44 36.21 11.89 -50.45
CA ALA A 44 35.89 12.80 -49.36
C ALA A 44 34.44 12.66 -48.86
N ILE A 45 33.60 11.91 -49.59
CA ILE A 45 32.33 11.42 -49.04
C ILE A 45 32.70 10.41 -47.96
N PRO A 46 32.34 10.64 -46.69
CA PRO A 46 32.52 9.66 -45.63
C PRO A 46 31.90 8.36 -46.10
N ALA A 47 32.69 7.28 -46.15
CA ALA A 47 32.11 5.96 -46.25
C ALA A 47 31.39 5.71 -44.92
N ASP A 48 30.19 5.13 -44.97
CA ASP A 48 29.37 4.83 -43.78
C ASP A 48 30.11 3.94 -42.76
N ASP A 49 31.24 3.35 -43.15
CA ASP A 49 32.09 2.47 -42.34
C ASP A 49 33.40 3.11 -41.84
N ASN A 50 33.50 4.45 -41.77
CA ASN A 50 34.69 5.08 -41.20
C ASN A 50 34.78 4.79 -39.69
N PRO A 51 35.83 4.09 -39.18
CA PRO A 51 35.94 3.69 -37.77
C PRO A 51 35.80 4.85 -36.79
N GLY A 52 36.28 6.05 -37.17
CA GLY A 52 36.16 7.23 -36.33
C GLY A 52 34.71 7.70 -36.14
N ASP A 53 33.89 7.59 -37.19
CA ASP A 53 32.47 7.98 -37.14
C ASP A 53 31.67 6.96 -36.33
N LEU A 54 32.01 5.66 -36.43
CA LEU A 54 31.44 4.60 -35.60
C LEU A 54 31.73 4.81 -34.11
N VAL A 55 32.97 5.11 -33.73
CA VAL A 55 33.33 5.42 -32.33
C VAL A 55 32.53 6.61 -31.79
N VAL A 56 32.36 7.68 -32.59
CA VAL A 56 31.57 8.85 -32.19
C VAL A 56 30.10 8.50 -32.04
N SER A 57 29.54 7.71 -32.97
CA SER A 57 28.16 7.23 -32.94
C SER A 57 27.89 6.35 -31.72
N SER A 58 28.73 5.34 -31.47
CA SER A 58 28.63 4.46 -30.29
C SER A 58 28.71 5.25 -28.99
N ALA A 59 29.64 6.20 -28.89
CA ALA A 59 29.76 7.06 -27.73
C ALA A 59 28.57 8.01 -27.56
N GLN A 60 27.92 8.42 -28.65
CA GLN A 60 26.71 9.22 -28.61
C GLN A 60 25.53 8.39 -28.11
N VAL A 61 25.31 7.18 -28.66
CA VAL A 61 24.24 6.27 -28.21
C VAL A 61 24.38 5.93 -26.72
N ALA A 62 25.58 5.60 -26.26
CA ALA A 62 25.82 5.34 -24.83
C ALA A 62 25.55 6.58 -23.94
N ARG A 63 25.88 7.78 -24.44
CA ARG A 63 25.54 9.05 -23.75
C ARG A 63 24.04 9.32 -23.75
N ASP A 64 23.34 9.01 -24.83
CA ASP A 64 21.89 9.19 -24.92
C ASP A 64 21.16 8.27 -23.94
N ILE A 65 21.53 6.99 -23.87
CA ILE A 65 21.00 6.04 -22.86
C ILE A 65 21.19 6.60 -21.44
N ALA A 66 22.41 7.04 -21.12
CA ALA A 66 22.71 7.60 -19.80
C ALA A 66 21.91 8.88 -19.50
N ALA A 67 21.75 9.77 -20.48
CA ALA A 67 21.02 11.02 -20.35
C ALA A 67 19.51 10.80 -20.16
N GLU A 68 18.91 9.83 -20.87
CA GLU A 68 17.50 9.49 -20.72
C GLU A 68 17.25 8.79 -19.39
N LEU A 69 18.12 7.87 -18.96
CA LEU A 69 18.00 7.19 -17.67
C LEU A 69 18.16 8.16 -16.48
N ALA A 70 18.94 9.22 -16.63
CA ALA A 70 19.04 10.29 -15.64
C ALA A 70 17.73 11.09 -15.45
N GLN A 71 16.74 10.89 -16.32
CA GLN A 71 15.39 11.45 -16.21
C GLN A 71 14.34 10.40 -15.80
N ALA A 72 14.74 9.14 -15.60
CA ALA A 72 13.84 8.07 -15.23
C ALA A 72 13.12 8.31 -13.89
N ILE A 73 11.91 7.77 -13.77
CA ILE A 73 11.13 7.73 -12.53
C ILE A 73 11.13 6.29 -12.02
N TYR A 74 10.81 5.34 -12.91
CA TYR A 74 10.77 3.91 -12.64
C TYR A 74 11.64 3.13 -13.62
N VAL A 75 12.23 2.02 -13.16
CA VAL A 75 12.94 1.04 -13.99
C VAL A 75 12.21 -0.30 -13.85
N PHE A 76 11.78 -0.87 -14.98
CA PHE A 76 10.97 -2.10 -15.06
C PHE A 76 11.81 -3.31 -15.50
N GLU A 77 12.76 -3.09 -16.41
CA GLU A 77 13.72 -4.10 -16.87
C GLU A 77 15.13 -3.57 -16.61
N ALA A 78 15.96 -4.38 -15.97
CA ALA A 78 17.36 -4.10 -15.72
C ALA A 78 18.18 -5.40 -15.87
N ASP A 79 18.38 -5.81 -17.12
CA ASP A 79 19.20 -6.95 -17.54
C ASP A 79 20.51 -6.45 -18.17
N ASP A 80 21.53 -7.29 -18.26
CA ASP A 80 22.82 -6.98 -18.87
C ASP A 80 22.67 -6.46 -20.32
N HIS A 81 21.60 -6.84 -21.05
CA HIS A 81 21.40 -6.45 -22.46
C HIS A 81 20.13 -5.61 -22.70
N VAL A 82 19.39 -5.28 -21.64
CA VAL A 82 18.09 -4.61 -21.75
C VAL A 82 17.87 -3.67 -20.58
N VAL A 83 17.45 -2.45 -20.87
CA VAL A 83 16.90 -1.53 -19.87
C VAL A 83 15.57 -0.95 -20.34
N ALA A 84 14.56 -1.00 -19.49
CA ALA A 84 13.27 -0.37 -19.72
C ALA A 84 12.90 0.51 -18.53
N PHE A 85 12.56 1.76 -18.79
CA PHE A 85 12.26 2.75 -17.77
C PHE A 85 11.24 3.75 -18.27
N THR A 86 10.58 4.46 -17.36
CA THR A 86 9.69 5.57 -17.69
C THR A 86 10.27 6.90 -17.27
N VAL A 87 9.96 7.93 -18.04
CA VAL A 87 10.31 9.33 -17.78
C VAL A 87 9.03 10.16 -17.66
N ALA A 88 9.15 11.39 -17.15
CA ALA A 88 8.01 12.29 -17.17
C ALA A 88 7.63 12.66 -18.60
N ASP A 89 6.32 12.82 -18.83
CA ASP A 89 5.72 13.29 -20.08
C ASP A 89 6.47 14.53 -20.66
N ARG A 90 7.10 14.35 -21.82
CA ARG A 90 7.89 15.36 -22.53
C ARG A 90 7.12 16.02 -23.66
N ASP A 91 6.09 15.36 -24.21
CA ASP A 91 5.31 15.87 -25.34
C ASP A 91 3.95 16.46 -24.95
N ALA A 92 3.63 16.41 -23.66
CA ALA A 92 2.44 16.94 -23.01
C ALA A 92 1.13 16.27 -23.47
N ASP A 93 1.16 14.97 -23.75
CA ASP A 93 -0.02 14.17 -24.08
C ASP A 93 -0.75 13.60 -22.85
N GLY A 94 -0.20 13.79 -21.65
CA GLY A 94 -0.76 13.34 -20.38
C GLY A 94 -0.26 11.96 -19.92
N SER A 95 0.58 11.28 -20.71
CA SER A 95 1.16 9.98 -20.39
C SER A 95 2.68 10.07 -20.25
N PRO A 96 3.30 9.40 -19.26
CA PRO A 96 4.76 9.30 -19.22
C PRO A 96 5.27 8.50 -20.42
N GLU A 97 6.50 8.76 -20.88
CA GLU A 97 7.09 7.91 -21.91
C GLU A 97 7.87 6.73 -21.32
N ARG A 98 7.59 5.53 -21.83
CA ARG A 98 8.45 4.36 -21.63
C ARG A 98 9.52 4.31 -22.70
N ILE A 99 10.76 4.16 -22.27
CA ILE A 99 11.91 4.00 -23.16
C ILE A 99 12.53 2.64 -22.87
N ARG A 100 12.72 1.86 -23.94
CA ARG A 100 13.35 0.55 -23.85
C ARG A 100 14.52 0.45 -24.82
N TYR A 101 15.70 0.18 -24.28
CA TYR A 101 16.89 -0.18 -25.05
C TYR A 101 17.11 -1.68 -24.95
N ALA A 102 17.30 -2.34 -26.09
CA ALA A 102 17.48 -3.79 -26.12
C ALA A 102 18.40 -4.25 -27.24
N TRP A 103 19.28 -5.18 -26.88
CA TRP A 103 20.11 -5.95 -27.80
C TRP A 103 19.87 -7.45 -27.55
N SER A 104 19.89 -8.25 -28.61
CA SER A 104 19.53 -9.68 -28.54
C SER A 104 20.58 -10.56 -27.85
N GLY A 105 21.81 -10.05 -27.67
CA GLY A 105 22.97 -10.83 -27.22
C GLY A 105 23.77 -11.50 -28.35
N ASN A 106 23.28 -11.47 -29.60
CA ASN A 106 24.02 -12.05 -30.72
C ASN A 106 24.90 -11.00 -31.40
N SER A 107 26.14 -11.37 -31.69
CA SER A 107 27.04 -10.53 -32.48
C SER A 107 26.43 -10.17 -33.84
N SER A 108 26.60 -8.91 -34.23
CA SER A 108 26.06 -8.25 -35.42
C SER A 108 24.56 -7.90 -35.38
N ASP A 109 23.81 -8.32 -34.36
CA ASP A 109 22.43 -7.84 -34.21
C ASP A 109 22.43 -6.36 -33.80
N PRO A 110 21.42 -5.57 -34.21
CA PRO A 110 21.36 -4.15 -33.87
C PRO A 110 20.96 -3.92 -32.41
N LEU A 111 21.45 -2.83 -31.82
CA LEU A 111 20.85 -2.26 -30.61
C LEU A 111 19.66 -1.40 -31.04
N THR A 112 18.52 -1.65 -30.42
CA THR A 112 17.27 -0.97 -30.73
C THR A 112 16.80 -0.12 -29.56
N ARG A 113 16.14 1.00 -29.87
CA ARG A 113 15.41 1.86 -28.94
C ARG A 113 13.93 1.84 -29.31
N GLN A 114 13.10 1.59 -28.32
CA GLN A 114 11.65 1.66 -28.44
C GLN A 114 11.13 2.79 -27.54
N LEU A 115 10.24 3.61 -28.08
CA LEU A 115 9.53 4.65 -27.35
C LEU A 115 8.06 4.25 -27.27
N ASN A 116 7.53 4.15 -26.06
CA ASN A 116 6.18 3.66 -25.78
C ASN A 116 5.92 2.36 -26.56
N ASN A 117 4.83 2.34 -27.32
CA ASN A 117 4.37 1.21 -28.10
C ASN A 117 4.74 1.30 -29.58
N ASP A 118 5.62 2.23 -29.94
CA ASP A 118 6.11 2.35 -31.31
C ASP A 118 6.97 1.15 -31.71
N ALA A 119 7.17 0.99 -33.02
CA ALA A 119 8.12 0.01 -33.53
C ALA A 119 9.54 0.36 -33.04
N ALA A 120 10.26 -0.64 -32.53
CA ALA A 120 11.65 -0.46 -32.14
C ALA A 120 12.50 0.03 -33.32
N VAL A 121 13.25 1.11 -33.10
CA VAL A 121 14.12 1.74 -34.08
C VAL A 121 15.57 1.36 -33.78
N THR A 122 16.31 0.93 -34.81
CA THR A 122 17.75 0.71 -34.67
C THR A 122 18.46 2.02 -34.36
N VAL A 123 19.19 2.06 -33.24
CA VAL A 123 20.04 3.19 -32.88
C VAL A 123 21.49 2.99 -33.33
N ILE A 124 21.96 1.73 -33.38
CA ILE A 124 23.25 1.38 -33.94
C ILE A 124 23.23 -0.07 -34.45
N ASP A 125 23.73 -0.27 -35.67
CA ASP A 125 23.85 -1.59 -36.31
C ASP A 125 25.12 -2.33 -35.86
N HIS A 126 25.19 -3.62 -36.17
CA HIS A 126 26.38 -4.45 -36.03
C HIS A 126 27.04 -4.43 -34.64
N VAL A 127 26.22 -4.56 -33.57
CA VAL A 127 26.73 -4.59 -32.20
C VAL A 127 27.35 -5.96 -31.91
N ASN A 128 28.58 -5.98 -31.41
CA ASN A 128 29.30 -7.17 -30.98
C ASN A 128 29.16 -7.44 -29.48
N GLY A 129 28.93 -6.38 -28.69
CA GLY A 129 28.70 -6.48 -27.26
C GLY A 129 27.94 -5.26 -26.75
N PHE A 130 26.93 -5.49 -25.93
CA PHE A 130 26.25 -4.45 -25.16
C PHE A 130 26.04 -4.99 -23.76
N ASN A 131 26.65 -4.38 -22.76
CA ASN A 131 26.54 -4.82 -21.36
C ASN A 131 26.20 -3.64 -20.46
N LEU A 132 25.19 -3.82 -19.64
CA LEU A 132 24.71 -2.88 -18.64
C LEU A 132 25.03 -3.43 -17.25
N SER A 133 25.69 -2.62 -16.44
CA SER A 133 25.93 -2.93 -15.03
C SER A 133 25.26 -1.89 -14.16
N TYR A 134 24.48 -2.37 -13.19
CA TYR A 134 23.64 -1.54 -12.35
C TYR A 134 24.20 -1.46 -10.93
N VAL A 135 24.28 -0.26 -10.38
CA VAL A 135 24.58 -0.03 -8.96
C VAL A 135 23.32 0.47 -8.29
N THR A 136 22.73 -0.38 -7.44
CA THR A 136 21.53 -0.04 -6.67
C THR A 136 21.88 0.38 -5.25
N ALA A 137 21.08 1.28 -4.69
CA ALA A 137 21.02 1.55 -3.27
C ALA A 137 19.71 1.00 -2.72
N THR A 138 19.80 0.30 -1.60
CA THR A 138 18.63 -0.22 -0.89
C THR A 138 18.23 0.77 0.20
N LEU A 139 17.01 1.29 0.14
CA LEU A 139 16.43 2.14 1.18
C LEU A 139 15.44 1.33 2.02
N GLY A 140 15.64 1.34 3.33
CA GLY A 140 14.70 0.75 4.29
C GLY A 140 13.56 1.73 4.59
N GLU A 141 12.33 1.27 4.45
CA GLU A 141 11.15 1.93 4.98
C GLU A 141 10.64 1.13 6.19
N THR A 142 10.45 1.81 7.32
CA THR A 142 9.95 1.19 8.55
C THR A 142 8.45 1.45 8.75
N TYR A 143 7.72 0.44 9.22
CA TYR A 143 6.33 0.55 9.66
C TYR A 143 6.10 -0.27 10.93
N PRO A 144 5.12 0.08 11.78
CA PRO A 144 4.83 -0.68 13.00
C PRO A 144 4.51 -2.14 12.69
N GLY A 145 4.96 -3.08 13.53
CA GLY A 145 4.57 -4.48 13.39
C GLY A 145 3.10 -4.72 13.69
N GLY A 146 2.56 -5.84 13.19
CA GLY A 146 1.21 -6.29 13.53
C GLY A 146 1.04 -6.50 15.05
N PRO A 147 -0.19 -6.45 15.59
CA PRO A 147 -0.47 -6.62 17.01
C PRO A 147 0.11 -7.92 17.56
N VAL A 148 0.81 -7.82 18.69
CA VAL A 148 1.35 -8.97 19.43
C VAL A 148 0.63 -9.06 20.76
N GLU A 149 0.00 -10.19 21.00
CA GLU A 149 -0.60 -10.52 22.29
C GLU A 149 0.48 -11.01 23.26
N SER A 150 0.54 -10.40 24.44
CA SER A 150 1.42 -10.85 25.52
C SER A 150 0.92 -12.15 26.15
N GLY A 151 1.79 -12.84 26.87
CA GLY A 151 1.35 -13.88 27.80
C GLY A 151 0.45 -13.31 28.91
N GLU A 152 -0.28 -14.19 29.59
CA GLU A 152 -1.15 -13.78 30.70
C GLU A 152 -0.35 -13.04 31.79
N GLN A 153 -0.83 -11.86 32.17
CA GLN A 153 -0.24 -10.99 33.17
C GLN A 153 -1.29 -10.42 34.12
N LEU A 154 -0.84 -9.84 35.23
CA LEU A 154 -1.72 -9.19 36.19
C LEU A 154 -2.19 -7.85 35.62
N LEU A 155 -3.49 -7.68 35.44
CA LEU A 155 -4.10 -6.44 34.94
C LEU A 155 -4.51 -5.51 36.08
N ALA A 156 -5.19 -6.05 37.09
CA ALA A 156 -5.62 -5.28 38.24
C ALA A 156 -5.64 -6.16 39.49
N LYS A 157 -5.44 -5.55 40.65
CA LYS A 157 -5.65 -6.21 41.93
C LYS A 157 -6.10 -5.22 42.99
N HIS A 158 -6.86 -5.74 43.94
CA HIS A 158 -7.06 -5.11 45.22
C HIS A 158 -6.93 -6.19 46.29
N ASP A 159 -5.83 -6.15 47.05
CA ASP A 159 -5.54 -7.11 48.10
C ASP A 159 -4.86 -6.41 49.27
N SER A 160 -5.17 -6.85 50.48
CA SER A 160 -4.53 -6.38 51.71
C SER A 160 -4.35 -7.54 52.69
N SER A 161 -3.32 -7.40 53.53
CA SER A 161 -3.03 -8.33 54.61
C SER A 161 -3.90 -8.12 55.86
N THR A 162 -4.69 -7.04 55.91
CA THR A 162 -5.58 -6.73 57.04
C THR A 162 -6.84 -7.59 57.03
N SER A 163 -7.47 -7.74 58.21
CA SER A 163 -8.65 -8.58 58.42
C SER A 163 -9.74 -8.31 57.37
N SER A 164 -10.12 -9.35 56.63
CA SER A 164 -11.22 -9.28 55.67
C SER A 164 -12.55 -9.18 56.42
N ASN A 165 -13.30 -8.10 56.17
CA ASN A 165 -14.73 -8.11 56.46
C ASN A 165 -15.45 -8.95 55.38
N ASN A 166 -16.72 -9.25 55.60
CA ASN A 166 -17.47 -10.11 54.69
C ASN A 166 -18.90 -9.70 54.49
N GLU A 167 -19.36 -9.94 53.27
CA GLU A 167 -20.74 -9.77 52.87
C GLU A 167 -21.27 -11.03 52.22
N GLN A 168 -22.59 -11.21 52.29
CA GLN A 168 -23.25 -12.39 51.74
C GLN A 168 -23.67 -12.16 50.29
N VAL A 169 -23.48 -13.17 49.45
CA VAL A 169 -23.97 -13.17 48.06
C VAL A 169 -25.24 -14.03 47.97
N LYS A 170 -26.33 -13.45 47.48
CA LYS A 170 -27.68 -14.05 47.31
C LYS A 170 -28.31 -13.61 46.00
N SER A 171 -29.51 -14.09 45.70
CA SER A 171 -30.28 -13.76 44.50
C SER A 171 -30.65 -12.29 44.40
N ASP A 172 -30.87 -11.63 45.54
CA ASP A 172 -31.18 -10.20 45.65
C ASP A 172 -29.96 -9.35 46.05
N GLN A 173 -28.94 -9.96 46.68
CA GLN A 173 -27.76 -9.27 47.20
C GLN A 173 -26.51 -9.53 46.35
N TRP A 174 -26.21 -8.60 45.43
CA TRP A 174 -25.09 -8.68 44.48
C TRP A 174 -24.01 -7.67 44.81
N TRP A 175 -22.79 -7.94 44.37
CA TRP A 175 -21.61 -7.10 44.64
C TRP A 175 -20.83 -6.86 43.37
N ALA A 176 -20.18 -5.70 43.25
CA ALA A 176 -19.29 -5.43 42.14
C ALA A 176 -18.10 -4.56 42.56
N GLN A 177 -17.00 -4.70 41.84
CA GLN A 177 -15.83 -3.84 41.99
C GLN A 177 -15.41 -3.26 40.65
N PRO A 178 -15.42 -1.93 40.49
CA PRO A 178 -14.85 -1.29 39.32
C PRO A 178 -13.32 -1.42 39.34
N PHE A 179 -12.73 -1.61 38.17
CA PHE A 179 -11.28 -1.61 37.97
C PHE A 179 -10.90 -1.14 36.57
N THR A 180 -9.69 -0.62 36.46
CA THR A 180 -9.04 -0.33 35.18
C THR A 180 -7.74 -1.13 35.12
N ALA A 181 -7.43 -1.73 33.97
CA ALA A 181 -6.20 -2.47 33.79
C ALA A 181 -4.96 -1.56 33.87
N SER A 182 -3.89 -2.05 34.50
CA SER A 182 -2.57 -1.45 34.48
C SER A 182 -1.86 -1.88 33.19
N LEU A 183 -1.87 -1.01 32.19
CA LEU A 183 -1.39 -1.31 30.84
C LEU A 183 -0.08 -0.57 30.54
N PRO A 184 0.80 -1.11 29.68
CA PRO A 184 1.89 -0.35 29.09
C PRO A 184 1.34 0.80 28.24
N SER A 185 2.12 1.88 28.09
CA SER A 185 1.68 3.09 27.38
C SER A 185 1.38 2.89 25.89
N ASN A 186 1.84 1.78 25.32
CA ASN A 186 1.60 1.38 23.93
C ASN A 186 0.59 0.23 23.80
N ALA A 187 -0.23 -0.06 24.81
CA ALA A 187 -1.30 -1.04 24.67
C ALA A 187 -2.33 -0.59 23.62
N LEU A 188 -2.70 -1.49 22.71
CA LEU A 188 -3.79 -1.30 21.75
C LEU A 188 -5.12 -1.77 22.33
N TYR A 189 -5.12 -2.98 22.91
CA TYR A 189 -6.28 -3.59 23.55
C TYR A 189 -5.82 -4.50 24.69
N TRP A 190 -6.75 -4.92 25.53
CA TRP A 190 -6.52 -5.92 26.56
C TRP A 190 -7.75 -6.81 26.74
N SER A 191 -7.56 -8.01 27.26
CA SER A 191 -8.66 -8.94 27.56
C SER A 191 -8.48 -9.52 28.96
N VAL A 192 -9.56 -9.93 29.63
CA VAL A 192 -9.49 -10.64 30.92
C VAL A 192 -9.63 -12.13 30.66
N THR A 193 -8.65 -12.93 31.08
CA THR A 193 -8.66 -14.39 30.92
C THR A 193 -9.15 -15.11 32.17
N ARG A 194 -8.91 -14.53 33.35
CA ARG A 194 -9.40 -15.06 34.63
C ARG A 194 -9.43 -14.00 35.71
N ALA A 195 -10.30 -14.23 36.70
CA ALA A 195 -10.33 -13.49 37.93
C ALA A 195 -10.15 -14.42 39.13
N LEU A 196 -9.60 -13.89 40.22
CA LEU A 196 -9.60 -14.54 41.52
C LEU A 196 -10.37 -13.65 42.48
N ILE A 197 -11.30 -14.25 43.21
CA ILE A 197 -12.03 -13.59 44.30
C ILE A 197 -11.73 -14.30 45.61
N LYS A 198 -11.65 -13.54 46.70
CA LYS A 198 -11.45 -14.09 48.04
C LYS A 198 -12.82 -14.38 48.65
N ALA A 199 -13.15 -15.65 48.84
CA ALA A 199 -14.47 -16.07 49.32
C ALA A 199 -14.40 -17.18 50.37
N GLN A 200 -15.53 -17.44 51.01
CA GLN A 200 -15.77 -18.56 51.92
C GLN A 200 -17.16 -19.14 51.62
N PRO A 201 -17.34 -20.46 51.45
CA PRO A 201 -18.66 -21.05 51.20
C PRO A 201 -19.60 -20.82 52.40
N GLN A 202 -20.90 -20.69 52.13
CA GLN A 202 -21.95 -20.67 53.15
C GLN A 202 -22.88 -21.87 53.04
N ASN A 203 -23.34 -22.17 51.83
CA ASN A 203 -24.17 -23.34 51.53
C ASN A 203 -23.59 -24.07 50.31
N SER A 204 -23.58 -25.40 50.36
CA SER A 204 -23.07 -26.26 49.27
C SER A 204 -24.10 -26.46 48.17
N GLY A 205 -23.64 -26.66 46.93
CA GLY A 205 -24.50 -26.96 45.77
C GLY A 205 -25.25 -25.75 45.23
N GLN A 206 -24.70 -24.55 45.48
CA GLN A 206 -25.19 -23.28 44.95
C GLN A 206 -24.25 -22.83 43.83
N THR A 207 -24.76 -22.07 42.86
CA THR A 207 -23.95 -21.48 41.79
C THR A 207 -23.79 -19.98 42.03
N VAL A 208 -22.55 -19.52 42.05
CA VAL A 208 -22.18 -18.10 42.01
C VAL A 208 -21.76 -17.75 40.60
N ILE A 209 -22.23 -16.63 40.07
CA ILE A 209 -21.83 -16.11 38.77
C ILE A 209 -20.87 -14.96 39.00
N VAL A 210 -19.71 -15.01 38.35
CA VAL A 210 -18.73 -13.92 38.33
C VAL A 210 -18.67 -13.36 36.92
N ALA A 211 -19.19 -12.16 36.73
CA ALA A 211 -19.38 -11.53 35.42
C ALA A 211 -18.48 -10.30 35.24
N LEU A 212 -18.09 -10.05 33.99
CA LEU A 212 -17.42 -8.84 33.54
C LEU A 212 -18.43 -7.95 32.82
N THR A 213 -18.54 -6.70 33.24
CA THR A 213 -19.48 -5.73 32.65
C THR A 213 -18.82 -4.37 32.48
N ASP A 214 -19.41 -3.50 31.67
CA ASP A 214 -19.00 -2.10 31.62
C ASP A 214 -19.37 -1.37 32.92
N ALA A 215 -18.72 -0.22 33.13
CA ALA A 215 -19.00 0.70 34.21
C ALA A 215 -19.72 1.95 33.68
N ASP A 216 -20.82 2.34 34.31
CA ASP A 216 -21.46 3.63 34.03
C ASP A 216 -20.70 4.82 34.65
N SER A 217 -21.25 6.02 34.52
CA SER A 217 -20.65 7.24 35.10
C SER A 217 -20.54 7.26 36.64
N SER A 218 -21.26 6.36 37.31
CA SER A 218 -21.18 6.14 38.77
C SER A 218 -20.27 4.96 39.12
N ASN A 219 -19.60 4.38 38.13
CA ASN A 219 -18.84 3.13 38.19
C ASN A 219 -19.68 1.88 38.53
N ALA A 220 -21.00 1.93 38.32
CA ALA A 220 -21.88 0.78 38.54
C ALA A 220 -21.89 -0.17 37.33
N PRO A 221 -22.08 -1.48 37.53
CA PRO A 221 -22.26 -2.45 36.46
C PRO A 221 -23.45 -2.10 35.55
N ILE A 222 -23.25 -2.17 34.23
CA ILE A 222 -24.33 -2.07 33.23
C ILE A 222 -24.30 -3.26 32.25
N GLU A 223 -25.45 -3.57 31.67
CA GLU A 223 -25.54 -4.52 30.55
C GLU A 223 -24.96 -3.90 29.26
N PRO A 224 -24.43 -4.71 28.33
CA PRO A 224 -24.38 -6.17 28.35
C PRO A 224 -23.25 -6.76 29.23
N ILE A 225 -23.45 -7.97 29.75
CA ILE A 225 -22.36 -8.82 30.27
C ILE A 225 -21.42 -9.21 29.13
N HIS A 226 -20.13 -8.90 29.26
CA HIS A 226 -19.09 -9.23 28.28
C HIS A 226 -18.68 -10.70 28.33
N ASP A 227 -18.47 -11.22 29.54
CA ASP A 227 -18.27 -12.64 29.79
C ASP A 227 -18.65 -12.98 31.25
N SER A 228 -18.95 -14.25 31.54
CA SER A 228 -19.25 -14.72 32.88
C SER A 228 -18.76 -16.14 33.10
N ALA A 229 -18.47 -16.46 34.35
CA ALA A 229 -18.04 -17.79 34.76
C ALA A 229 -18.79 -18.22 36.01
N GLU A 230 -19.15 -19.50 36.04
CA GLU A 230 -19.82 -20.12 37.18
C GLU A 230 -18.80 -20.66 38.18
N LEU A 231 -19.04 -20.37 39.46
CA LEU A 231 -18.33 -20.94 40.60
C LEU A 231 -19.33 -21.77 41.42
N ASP A 232 -19.21 -23.09 41.32
CA ASP A 232 -20.01 -24.02 42.13
C ASP A 232 -19.47 -24.08 43.57
N THR A 233 -20.31 -23.74 44.54
CA THR A 233 -19.94 -23.77 45.96
C THR A 233 -19.64 -25.18 46.48
N SER A 234 -20.04 -26.23 45.76
CA SER A 234 -19.65 -27.61 46.05
C SER A 234 -18.14 -27.85 45.90
N SER A 235 -17.48 -27.07 45.02
CA SER A 235 -16.02 -27.11 44.83
C SER A 235 -15.24 -26.38 45.92
N MET A 236 -15.93 -25.55 46.71
CA MET A 236 -15.35 -24.75 47.80
C MET A 236 -15.24 -25.59 49.07
N THR A 237 -14.18 -26.39 49.19
CA THR A 237 -14.03 -27.37 50.27
C THR A 237 -13.61 -26.79 51.63
N SER A 238 -13.11 -25.55 51.67
CA SER A 238 -12.60 -24.93 52.89
C SER A 238 -13.63 -24.01 53.52
N SER A 239 -13.87 -24.18 54.83
CA SER A 239 -14.61 -23.22 55.65
C SER A 239 -13.76 -22.01 56.05
N THR A 240 -12.63 -21.75 55.39
CA THR A 240 -11.79 -20.57 55.60
C THR A 240 -11.74 -19.72 54.33
N TRP A 241 -11.28 -18.47 54.46
CA TRP A 241 -11.05 -17.61 53.31
C TRP A 241 -10.02 -18.22 52.36
N GLN A 242 -10.44 -18.49 51.13
CA GLN A 242 -9.58 -18.98 50.07
C GLN A 242 -9.75 -18.11 48.82
N TRP A 243 -8.74 -18.11 47.97
CA TRP A 243 -8.84 -17.53 46.64
C TRP A 243 -9.46 -18.55 45.70
N TYR A 244 -10.57 -18.17 45.07
CA TYR A 244 -11.24 -18.99 44.08
C TYR A 244 -11.07 -18.35 42.72
N GLN A 245 -10.62 -19.17 41.76
CA GLN A 245 -10.40 -18.75 40.39
C GLN A 245 -11.64 -19.01 39.55
N VAL A 246 -11.99 -18.03 38.73
CA VAL A 246 -12.93 -18.18 37.62
C VAL A 246 -12.19 -17.92 36.32
N LYS A 247 -12.47 -18.73 35.30
CA LYS A 247 -11.87 -18.59 33.97
C LYS A 247 -12.94 -18.12 32.99
N TYR A 248 -12.59 -17.15 32.17
CA TYR A 248 -13.44 -16.61 31.13
C TYR A 248 -13.15 -17.36 29.82
N ASP A 249 -14.20 -17.75 29.12
CA ASP A 249 -14.11 -18.52 27.87
C ASP A 249 -14.04 -17.60 26.65
N TYR A 250 -14.52 -16.37 26.77
CA TYR A 250 -14.49 -15.35 25.73
C TYR A 250 -13.59 -14.16 26.13
N ALA A 251 -12.49 -14.00 25.41
CA ALA A 251 -11.60 -12.86 25.56
C ALA A 251 -12.16 -11.65 24.79
N ALA A 252 -13.16 -10.98 25.35
CA ALA A 252 -13.56 -9.66 24.86
C ALA A 252 -12.34 -8.71 24.86
N LEU A 253 -12.20 -7.91 23.80
CA LEU A 253 -11.11 -6.94 23.66
C LEU A 253 -11.60 -5.56 24.12
N PHE A 254 -10.89 -4.99 25.08
CA PHE A 254 -11.22 -3.71 25.69
C PHE A 254 -10.21 -2.65 25.30
N ALA A 255 -10.68 -1.40 25.17
CA ALA A 255 -9.81 -0.27 24.88
C ALA A 255 -8.94 0.09 26.10
N PRO A 256 -7.74 0.66 25.91
CA PRO A 256 -6.93 1.17 27.00
C PRO A 256 -7.69 2.24 27.80
N GLY A 257 -7.70 2.12 29.12
CA GLY A 257 -8.42 3.02 30.01
C GLY A 257 -9.92 2.71 30.18
N GLN A 258 -10.49 1.75 29.43
CA GLN A 258 -11.85 1.27 29.68
C GLN A 258 -11.94 0.70 31.10
N MET A 259 -12.94 1.16 31.84
CA MET A 259 -13.23 0.65 33.18
C MET A 259 -14.25 -0.49 33.08
N LEU A 260 -13.95 -1.60 33.74
CA LEU A 260 -14.84 -2.73 33.86
C LEU A 260 -15.29 -2.89 35.31
N ASN A 261 -16.39 -3.61 35.48
CA ASN A 261 -16.83 -4.12 36.77
C ASN A 261 -16.66 -5.63 36.83
N LEU A 262 -16.13 -6.11 37.95
CA LEU A 262 -16.16 -7.53 38.32
C LEU A 262 -17.38 -7.74 39.24
N ALA A 263 -18.49 -8.20 38.68
CA ALA A 263 -19.74 -8.43 39.40
C ALA A 263 -19.84 -9.87 39.90
N VAL A 264 -20.31 -10.06 41.13
CA VAL A 264 -20.50 -11.35 41.79
C VAL A 264 -21.96 -11.46 42.22
N ALA A 265 -22.67 -12.42 41.64
CA ALA A 265 -24.08 -12.68 41.84
C ALA A 265 -24.35 -14.15 42.21
N SER A 266 -25.53 -14.43 42.75
CA SER A 266 -26.02 -15.80 42.93
C SER A 266 -27.44 -15.89 42.40
N THR A 267 -27.89 -17.08 42.03
CA THR A 267 -29.29 -17.36 41.70
C THR A 267 -30.11 -17.83 42.91
N SER A 268 -29.46 -18.01 44.07
CA SER A 268 -30.05 -18.57 45.27
C SER A 268 -30.55 -17.53 46.25
N SER A 269 -31.76 -17.71 46.77
CA SER A 269 -32.25 -16.89 47.88
C SER A 269 -31.45 -17.10 49.18
N ASP A 270 -30.82 -18.27 49.34
CA ASP A 270 -29.96 -18.55 50.48
C ASP A 270 -28.54 -18.03 50.22
N PRO A 271 -27.82 -17.54 51.25
CA PRO A 271 -26.45 -17.06 51.09
C PRO A 271 -25.55 -18.16 50.51
N SER A 272 -25.01 -17.93 49.31
CA SER A 272 -24.19 -18.93 48.61
C SER A 272 -22.76 -18.91 49.13
N ILE A 273 -22.17 -17.70 49.17
CA ILE A 273 -20.82 -17.45 49.67
C ILE A 273 -20.79 -16.20 50.54
N LYS A 274 -19.70 -16.07 51.31
CA LYS A 274 -19.22 -14.83 51.87
C LYS A 274 -18.11 -14.29 50.99
N LEU A 275 -18.23 -13.04 50.57
CA LEU A 275 -17.26 -12.33 49.75
C LEU A 275 -16.40 -11.43 50.64
N GLY A 276 -15.08 -11.51 50.47
CA GLY A 276 -14.12 -10.80 51.30
C GLY A 276 -13.87 -9.40 50.78
N PHE A 277 -13.83 -8.43 51.68
CA PHE A 277 -13.52 -7.04 51.34
C PHE A 277 -12.68 -6.33 52.41
N ILE A 278 -12.15 -5.17 52.04
CA ILE A 278 -11.29 -4.32 52.86
C ILE A 278 -12.06 -3.05 53.21
N ASN A 279 -12.08 -2.67 54.49
CA ASN A 279 -12.70 -1.41 54.93
C ASN A 279 -11.68 -0.28 54.99
N ASN A 280 -12.19 0.95 54.87
CA ASN A 280 -11.43 2.20 54.93
C ASN A 280 -10.35 2.34 53.85
N THR A 281 -10.40 1.55 52.77
CA THR A 281 -9.40 1.56 51.70
C THR A 281 -10.02 1.15 50.36
N ALA A 282 -10.84 2.00 49.75
CA ALA A 282 -11.27 1.79 48.37
C ALA A 282 -10.07 1.88 47.40
N PRO A 283 -10.04 1.08 46.31
CA PRO A 283 -9.02 1.24 45.28
C PRO A 283 -9.19 2.57 44.54
N SER A 284 -8.12 3.06 43.90
CA SER A 284 -8.12 4.36 43.20
C SER A 284 -9.10 4.45 42.03
N TRP A 285 -9.56 3.32 41.50
CA TRP A 285 -10.55 3.26 40.41
C TRP A 285 -12.00 3.37 40.91
N GLY A 286 -12.23 3.25 42.22
CA GLY A 286 -13.53 3.47 42.83
C GLY A 286 -13.91 2.46 43.92
N PRO A 287 -14.83 2.83 44.80
CA PRO A 287 -15.38 1.95 45.83
C PRO A 287 -16.17 0.78 45.25
N TRP A 288 -16.31 -0.28 46.05
CA TRP A 288 -17.18 -1.40 45.73
C TRP A 288 -18.67 -0.97 45.65
N LYS A 289 -19.47 -1.74 44.92
CA LYS A 289 -20.90 -1.51 44.72
C LYS A 289 -21.70 -2.67 45.26
N ASN A 290 -22.89 -2.38 45.79
CA ASN A 290 -23.85 -3.38 46.23
C ASN A 290 -25.19 -3.17 45.56
N SER A 291 -25.90 -4.25 45.29
CA SER A 291 -27.29 -4.23 44.87
C SER A 291 -28.09 -5.09 45.83
N SER A 292 -29.26 -4.61 46.24
CA SER A 292 -30.24 -5.35 47.06
C SER A 292 -31.48 -5.79 46.27
N ASN A 293 -31.45 -5.65 44.94
CA ASN A 293 -32.55 -5.96 44.04
C ASN A 293 -32.07 -6.59 42.72
N SER A 294 -31.15 -7.55 42.81
CA SER A 294 -30.70 -8.36 41.67
C SER A 294 -30.12 -7.54 40.50
N GLY A 295 -29.33 -6.52 40.80
CA GLY A 295 -28.63 -5.67 39.85
C GLY A 295 -29.45 -4.51 39.29
N ALA A 296 -30.71 -4.33 39.72
CA ALA A 296 -31.56 -3.27 39.19
C ALA A 296 -31.12 -1.87 39.64
N THR A 297 -30.57 -1.73 40.85
CA THR A 297 -29.96 -0.49 41.34
C THR A 297 -28.70 -0.79 42.14
N TRP A 298 -27.68 0.05 41.99
CA TRP A 298 -26.41 -0.09 42.69
C TRP A 298 -26.21 1.05 43.68
N GLU A 299 -25.87 0.70 44.90
CA GLU A 299 -25.43 1.60 45.95
C GLU A 299 -23.90 1.57 46.04
N THR A 300 -23.33 2.68 46.49
CA THR A 300 -21.88 2.85 46.63
C THR A 300 -21.51 2.82 48.09
N ASN A 301 -20.46 2.08 48.46
CA ASN A 301 -19.91 2.20 49.81
C ASN A 301 -18.48 2.73 49.73
N ASP A 302 -18.35 4.04 50.01
CA ASP A 302 -17.21 4.89 49.66
C ASP A 302 -15.85 4.49 50.24
N ASN A 303 -15.81 3.52 51.15
CA ASN A 303 -14.61 3.14 51.90
C ASN A 303 -14.26 1.66 51.75
N GLU A 304 -14.94 0.93 50.89
CA GLU A 304 -14.83 -0.53 50.84
C GLU A 304 -14.38 -0.99 49.46
N GLY A 305 -13.58 -2.05 49.43
CA GLY A 305 -13.01 -2.63 48.20
C GLY A 305 -12.99 -4.14 48.25
N MET A 306 -13.46 -4.79 47.18
CA MET A 306 -13.46 -6.26 47.07
C MET A 306 -12.04 -6.80 46.99
N HIS A 307 -11.75 -7.92 47.65
CA HIS A 307 -10.50 -8.66 47.42
C HIS A 307 -10.55 -9.37 46.06
N PHE A 308 -9.77 -8.91 45.08
CA PHE A 308 -9.71 -9.53 43.77
C PHE A 308 -8.32 -9.42 43.10
N TYR A 309 -8.10 -10.32 42.14
CA TYR A 309 -7.08 -10.22 41.12
C TYR A 309 -7.71 -10.45 39.75
N ALA A 310 -7.44 -9.58 38.79
CA ALA A 310 -7.81 -9.77 37.39
C ALA A 310 -6.54 -10.02 36.58
N TYR A 311 -6.50 -11.15 35.88
CA TYR A 311 -5.42 -11.52 34.96
C TYR A 311 -5.94 -11.53 33.54
N GLY A 312 -5.04 -11.32 32.60
CA GLY A 312 -5.40 -11.26 31.20
C GLY A 312 -4.22 -11.00 30.28
N THR A 313 -4.52 -10.81 29.02
CA THR A 313 -3.51 -10.52 28.00
C THR A 313 -3.62 -9.07 27.55
N VAL A 314 -2.48 -8.51 27.16
CA VAL A 314 -2.39 -7.16 26.60
C VAL A 314 -1.84 -7.29 25.19
N THR A 315 -2.49 -6.62 24.25
CA THR A 315 -2.06 -6.56 22.85
C THR A 315 -1.36 -5.23 22.62
N THR A 316 -0.10 -5.26 22.19
CA THR A 316 0.71 -4.08 21.82
C THR A 316 1.07 -4.12 20.34
N PRO A 317 1.53 -3.01 19.72
CA PRO A 317 2.17 -3.10 18.41
C PRO A 317 3.33 -4.10 18.46
N GLY A 318 3.49 -4.86 17.39
CA GLY A 318 4.67 -5.71 17.21
C GLY A 318 5.93 -4.87 16.98
N PRO A 319 7.11 -5.50 16.94
CA PRO A 319 8.34 -4.80 16.58
C PRO A 319 8.20 -4.19 15.18
N ASP A 320 8.76 -3.00 14.99
CA ASP A 320 8.80 -2.35 13.69
C ASP A 320 9.34 -3.30 12.62
N GLN A 321 8.66 -3.33 11.49
CA GLN A 321 9.08 -4.05 10.30
C GLN A 321 9.83 -3.10 9.39
N THR A 322 10.84 -3.62 8.69
CA THR A 322 11.57 -2.87 7.66
C THR A 322 11.37 -3.57 6.33
N VAL A 323 10.81 -2.85 5.37
CA VAL A 323 10.77 -3.28 3.97
C VAL A 323 11.81 -2.50 3.19
N TYR A 324 12.32 -3.12 2.13
CA TYR A 324 13.40 -2.57 1.34
C TYR A 324 12.91 -2.21 -0.05
N ARG A 325 13.38 -1.06 -0.54
CA ARG A 325 13.21 -0.60 -1.92
C ARG A 325 14.56 -0.38 -2.57
N ASN A 326 14.71 -0.88 -3.78
CA ASN A 326 15.91 -0.70 -4.58
C ASN A 326 15.75 0.51 -5.50
N TYR A 327 16.76 1.38 -5.47
CA TYR A 327 16.85 2.57 -6.29
C TYR A 327 18.14 2.50 -7.11
N LEU A 328 18.05 2.77 -8.40
CA LEU A 328 19.24 2.77 -9.25
C LEU A 328 20.03 4.06 -9.03
N THR A 329 21.29 3.95 -8.64
CA THR A 329 22.16 5.12 -8.33
C THR A 329 23.23 5.38 -9.37
N ARG A 330 23.60 4.34 -10.13
CA ARG A 330 24.54 4.44 -11.25
C ARG A 330 24.29 3.30 -12.24
N ILE A 331 24.52 3.60 -13.51
CA ILE A 331 24.63 2.63 -14.58
C ILE A 331 26.04 2.72 -15.20
N ASP A 332 26.60 1.58 -15.54
CA ASP A 332 27.80 1.46 -16.37
C ASP A 332 27.40 0.77 -17.69
N ILE A 333 27.77 1.38 -18.81
CA ILE A 333 27.37 1.00 -20.16
C ILE A 333 28.63 0.65 -20.95
N ALA A 334 28.78 -0.62 -21.32
CA ALA A 334 29.80 -1.08 -22.25
C ALA A 334 29.16 -1.39 -23.61
N LEU A 335 29.66 -0.76 -24.67
CA LEU A 335 29.16 -0.93 -26.05
C LEU A 335 30.33 -1.19 -27.01
N ASP A 336 30.31 -2.34 -27.68
CA ASP A 336 31.26 -2.77 -28.69
C ASP A 336 30.55 -2.93 -30.03
N VAL A 337 31.01 -2.20 -31.05
CA VAL A 337 30.41 -2.15 -32.39
C VAL A 337 31.46 -2.56 -33.40
N ASP A 338 31.09 -3.42 -34.35
CA ASP A 338 32.02 -3.90 -35.36
C ASP A 338 32.64 -2.73 -36.14
N GLY A 339 33.94 -2.81 -36.39
CA GLY A 339 34.69 -1.75 -37.09
C GLY A 339 35.06 -0.50 -36.27
N ALA A 340 34.49 -0.27 -35.07
CA ALA A 340 34.84 0.87 -34.22
C ALA A 340 36.27 0.79 -33.63
N GLY A 341 36.81 -0.43 -33.51
CA GLY A 341 38.21 -0.69 -33.14
C GLY A 341 38.51 -0.73 -31.64
N MET A 342 37.66 -0.16 -30.78
CA MET A 342 37.70 -0.32 -29.32
C MET A 342 36.28 -0.20 -28.72
N PRO A 343 35.94 -1.02 -27.70
CA PRO A 343 34.69 -0.86 -26.95
C PRO A 343 34.63 0.51 -26.24
N ILE A 344 33.43 1.07 -26.17
CA ILE A 344 33.10 2.25 -25.37
C ILE A 344 32.65 1.78 -23.98
N ASP A 345 33.14 2.43 -22.94
CA ASP A 345 32.72 2.22 -21.55
C ASP A 345 32.40 3.58 -20.92
N ILE A 346 31.15 3.77 -20.47
CA ILE A 346 30.68 5.01 -19.84
C ILE A 346 29.91 4.67 -18.57
N GLY A 347 30.28 5.30 -17.47
CA GLY A 347 29.52 5.29 -16.22
C GLY A 347 28.75 6.58 -16.00
N ALA A 348 27.49 6.49 -15.57
CA ALA A 348 26.65 7.63 -15.24
C ALA A 348 25.99 7.46 -13.87
N SER A 349 26.26 8.41 -12.96
CA SER A 349 25.51 8.53 -11.71
C SER A 349 24.14 9.14 -11.97
N LEU A 350 23.12 8.55 -11.38
CA LEU A 350 21.72 8.94 -11.53
C LEU A 350 21.33 9.72 -10.28
N LEU A 351 21.01 11.01 -10.41
CA LEU A 351 20.67 11.89 -9.28
C LEU A 351 19.19 11.80 -8.87
N ASN A 352 18.35 11.35 -9.80
CA ASN A 352 16.92 11.09 -9.64
C ASN A 352 16.63 9.80 -8.86
N HIS A 353 17.60 8.88 -8.77
CA HIS A 353 17.48 7.60 -8.07
C HIS A 353 16.18 6.88 -8.46
N PRO A 354 15.96 6.50 -9.73
CA PRO A 354 14.70 5.89 -10.13
C PRO A 354 14.48 4.57 -9.39
N GLN A 355 13.24 4.31 -8.99
CA GLN A 355 12.90 3.10 -8.26
C GLN A 355 12.85 1.91 -9.22
N VAL A 356 13.47 0.80 -8.85
CA VAL A 356 13.30 -0.47 -9.56
C VAL A 356 11.99 -1.09 -9.11
N VAL A 357 11.10 -1.38 -10.06
CA VAL A 357 9.72 -1.86 -9.80
C VAL A 357 9.37 -2.98 -10.76
N SER A 358 8.44 -3.86 -10.38
CA SER A 358 7.92 -4.88 -11.30
C SER A 358 6.64 -4.44 -12.00
N ALA A 359 5.89 -3.51 -11.41
CA ALA A 359 4.76 -2.85 -12.06
C ALA A 359 4.41 -1.52 -11.38
N VAL A 360 3.80 -0.62 -12.13
CA VAL A 360 3.24 0.64 -11.62
C VAL A 360 1.93 0.95 -12.31
N TRP A 361 0.97 1.48 -11.55
CA TRP A 361 -0.23 2.12 -12.10
C TRP A 361 -0.32 3.50 -11.51
N ARG A 362 -0.66 4.50 -12.32
CA ARG A 362 -0.91 5.84 -11.80
C ARG A 362 -2.00 6.55 -12.60
N VAL A 363 -2.74 7.41 -11.93
CA VAL A 363 -3.77 8.27 -12.51
C VAL A 363 -3.91 9.52 -11.66
N ASP A 364 -4.00 10.69 -12.28
CA ASP A 364 -4.26 12.00 -11.65
C ASP A 364 -5.59 12.64 -12.08
N PHE A 365 -6.40 11.91 -12.85
CA PHE A 365 -7.73 12.31 -13.34
C PHE A 365 -7.78 13.67 -14.04
N ASP A 366 -6.64 14.16 -14.53
CA ASP A 366 -6.56 15.28 -15.48
C ASP A 366 -6.87 14.84 -16.92
N HIS A 367 -6.76 13.53 -17.20
CA HIS A 367 -7.03 12.87 -18.48
C HIS A 367 -7.91 11.64 -18.29
N ASP A 368 -8.40 11.07 -19.41
CA ASP A 368 -9.12 9.80 -19.39
C ASP A 368 -8.19 8.70 -18.85
N PRO A 369 -8.51 8.06 -17.71
CA PRO A 369 -7.64 7.05 -17.11
C PRO A 369 -7.44 5.83 -18.02
N THR A 370 -8.36 5.58 -18.95
CA THR A 370 -8.29 4.45 -19.87
C THR A 370 -7.40 4.68 -21.09
N ASP A 371 -6.85 5.89 -21.23
CA ASP A 371 -5.81 6.22 -22.21
C ASP A 371 -4.39 6.18 -21.60
N LEU A 372 -4.28 6.07 -20.27
CA LEU A 372 -3.00 6.07 -19.55
C LEU A 372 -2.32 4.70 -19.61
N ASP A 373 -1.00 4.68 -19.80
CA ASP A 373 -0.13 3.49 -19.83
C ASP A 373 1.19 3.85 -19.14
N TYR A 374 1.21 3.89 -17.79
CA TYR A 374 2.38 4.35 -17.03
C TYR A 374 3.54 3.37 -17.04
N ASP A 375 3.29 2.08 -17.27
CA ASP A 375 4.36 1.09 -17.43
C ASP A 375 4.79 0.90 -18.90
N GLY A 376 4.03 1.48 -19.83
CA GLY A 376 4.27 1.54 -21.27
C GLY A 376 4.21 0.18 -21.96
N ASP A 377 3.39 -0.75 -21.47
CA ASP A 377 3.30 -2.11 -21.98
C ASP A 377 2.40 -2.28 -23.21
N GLY A 378 1.70 -1.22 -23.62
CA GLY A 378 0.79 -1.24 -24.76
C GLY A 378 -0.65 -1.51 -24.40
N SER A 379 -0.92 -1.69 -23.12
CA SER A 379 -2.24 -1.82 -22.55
C SER A 379 -2.50 -0.61 -21.67
N ALA A 380 -3.74 -0.13 -21.67
CA ALA A 380 -4.13 0.88 -20.72
C ALA A 380 -4.03 0.33 -19.29
N ASP A 381 -3.50 1.15 -18.39
CA ASP A 381 -3.33 0.89 -16.97
C ASP A 381 -4.66 0.73 -16.24
N TRP A 382 -5.70 1.39 -16.75
CA TRP A 382 -7.02 1.41 -16.14
C TRP A 382 -8.09 1.07 -17.18
N VAL A 383 -9.10 0.33 -16.75
CA VAL A 383 -10.28 0.02 -17.55
C VAL A 383 -11.53 0.10 -16.70
N CYS A 384 -12.68 0.41 -17.32
CA CYS A 384 -13.97 0.22 -16.66
C CYS A 384 -14.24 -1.28 -16.47
N ALA A 385 -14.62 -1.69 -15.27
CA ALA A 385 -14.83 -3.10 -14.89
C ALA A 385 -15.87 -3.83 -15.76
N ASP A 386 -16.87 -3.11 -16.26
CA ASP A 386 -17.93 -3.62 -17.12
C ASP A 386 -17.55 -3.62 -18.62
N GLY A 387 -16.35 -3.14 -18.96
CA GLY A 387 -15.85 -2.98 -20.33
C GLY A 387 -16.48 -1.81 -21.09
N ALA A 388 -17.25 -0.93 -20.42
CA ALA A 388 -17.76 0.28 -21.04
C ALA A 388 -16.63 1.30 -21.28
N ALA A 389 -16.88 2.26 -22.18
CA ALA A 389 -16.01 3.42 -22.32
C ALA A 389 -16.08 4.27 -21.04
N PHE A 390 -14.96 4.87 -20.65
CA PHE A 390 -14.92 5.79 -19.53
C PHE A 390 -15.73 7.05 -19.83
N GLY A 391 -16.48 7.52 -18.83
CA GLY A 391 -17.39 8.65 -18.98
C GLY A 391 -16.66 9.98 -18.82
N ALA A 392 -15.90 10.46 -19.82
CA ALA A 392 -15.07 11.68 -19.69
C ALA A 392 -15.79 12.93 -19.11
N GLY A 393 -17.12 13.02 -19.17
CA GLY A 393 -17.90 14.08 -18.51
C GLY A 393 -17.90 14.02 -16.97
N SER A 394 -17.41 12.93 -16.36
CA SER A 394 -17.18 12.82 -14.92
C SER A 394 -15.84 13.38 -14.47
N LEU A 395 -14.96 13.76 -15.40
CA LEU A 395 -13.71 14.46 -15.10
C LEU A 395 -13.95 15.97 -15.01
N SER A 396 -13.54 16.57 -13.90
CA SER A 396 -13.54 18.02 -13.75
C SER A 396 -12.48 18.52 -12.77
N ASN A 397 -11.59 19.40 -13.24
CA ASN A 397 -10.52 20.00 -12.44
C ASN A 397 -9.58 18.97 -11.77
N GLY A 398 -9.11 17.98 -12.54
CA GLY A 398 -8.22 16.91 -12.04
C GLY A 398 -8.89 15.95 -11.07
N ARG A 399 -10.20 15.72 -11.24
CA ARG A 399 -11.00 14.90 -10.32
C ARG A 399 -11.98 14.08 -11.09
N TRP A 400 -12.15 12.84 -10.67
CA TRP A 400 -13.17 11.95 -11.17
C TRP A 400 -14.34 11.87 -10.20
N ALA A 401 -15.50 12.37 -10.63
CA ALA A 401 -16.78 12.16 -9.94
C ALA A 401 -17.31 10.77 -10.29
N VAL A 402 -17.22 9.84 -9.36
CA VAL A 402 -17.36 8.40 -9.63
C VAL A 402 -18.71 8.06 -10.26
N ASP A 403 -18.66 7.59 -11.51
CA ASP A 403 -19.79 7.17 -12.32
C ASP A 403 -19.70 5.70 -12.79
N SER A 404 -18.55 5.07 -12.55
CA SER A 404 -18.19 3.73 -13.00
C SER A 404 -17.24 3.05 -12.00
N THR A 405 -16.87 1.79 -12.25
CA THR A 405 -15.81 1.10 -11.49
C THR A 405 -14.57 1.04 -12.35
N LEU A 406 -13.47 1.61 -11.89
CA LEU A 406 -12.17 1.47 -12.54
C LEU A 406 -11.42 0.28 -11.94
N GLU A 407 -10.71 -0.46 -12.78
CA GLU A 407 -9.81 -1.54 -12.38
C GLU A 407 -8.45 -1.41 -13.06
N THR A 408 -7.39 -1.86 -12.38
CA THR A 408 -6.04 -1.92 -12.96
C THR A 408 -5.92 -2.98 -14.05
N ARG A 409 -5.13 -2.69 -15.09
CA ARG A 409 -4.68 -3.61 -16.14
C ARG A 409 -3.21 -3.31 -16.49
N PRO A 410 -2.41 -4.28 -16.95
CA PRO A 410 -2.70 -5.71 -16.98
C PRO A 410 -2.96 -6.28 -15.57
N TYR A 411 -3.48 -7.51 -15.52
CA TYR A 411 -3.69 -8.20 -14.25
C TYR A 411 -2.35 -8.42 -13.54
N ASN A 412 -2.29 -8.17 -12.23
CA ASN A 412 -1.09 -8.37 -11.43
C ASN A 412 -1.39 -9.18 -10.18
N ASP A 413 -0.50 -10.11 -9.85
CA ASP A 413 -0.67 -10.97 -8.68
C ASP A 413 -0.52 -10.19 -7.36
N PHE A 414 0.11 -9.02 -7.37
CA PHE A 414 0.47 -8.22 -6.19
C PHE A 414 1.16 -9.09 -5.11
N ALA A 415 1.99 -10.03 -5.56
CA ALA A 415 2.68 -11.01 -4.72
C ALA A 415 4.00 -10.46 -4.13
N GLU A 416 4.40 -9.26 -4.53
CA GLU A 416 5.53 -8.53 -3.98
C GLU A 416 5.08 -7.40 -3.06
N LEU A 417 6.04 -6.73 -2.42
CA LEU A 417 5.77 -5.52 -1.63
C LEU A 417 4.98 -4.53 -2.50
N THR A 418 3.77 -4.19 -2.04
CA THR A 418 2.86 -3.34 -2.81
C THR A 418 2.52 -2.10 -2.00
N THR A 419 2.55 -0.93 -2.64
CA THR A 419 2.06 0.32 -2.05
C THR A 419 0.95 0.87 -2.92
N ALA A 420 -0.25 0.99 -2.34
CA ALA A 420 -1.38 1.65 -2.97
C ALA A 420 -1.66 2.95 -2.23
N GLU A 421 -1.52 4.07 -2.93
CA GLU A 421 -1.82 5.41 -2.45
C GLU A 421 -2.98 5.99 -3.24
N VAL A 422 -3.98 6.52 -2.54
CA VAL A 422 -5.19 7.06 -3.16
C VAL A 422 -5.62 8.31 -2.43
N CYS A 423 -5.88 9.38 -3.17
CA CYS A 423 -6.47 10.62 -2.66
C CYS A 423 -7.95 10.69 -3.07
N PHE A 424 -8.85 10.61 -2.09
CA PHE A 424 -10.27 10.49 -2.35
C PHE A 424 -11.14 11.07 -1.24
N ARG A 425 -12.41 11.32 -1.55
CA ARG A 425 -13.43 11.78 -0.58
C ARG A 425 -14.81 11.27 -0.95
N ASN A 426 -15.68 11.18 0.04
CA ASN A 426 -17.10 10.91 -0.15
C ASN A 426 -17.88 12.23 -0.08
N THR A 427 -18.74 12.49 -1.06
CA THR A 427 -19.42 13.79 -1.23
C THR A 427 -20.90 13.74 -0.84
N SER A 428 -21.45 12.57 -0.53
CA SER A 428 -22.81 12.44 -0.01
C SER A 428 -22.94 11.34 1.05
N ILE A 429 -23.90 11.50 1.95
CA ILE A 429 -24.20 10.51 3.00
C ILE A 429 -24.96 9.33 2.38
N GLY A 430 -24.50 8.10 2.62
CA GLY A 430 -25.15 6.87 2.18
C GLY A 430 -24.17 5.72 1.93
N GLY A 431 -24.69 4.50 1.86
CA GLY A 431 -23.96 3.28 1.47
C GLY A 431 -22.61 3.08 2.18
N ASP A 432 -21.65 2.47 1.48
CA ASP A 432 -20.26 2.35 1.95
C ASP A 432 -19.39 3.53 1.52
N GLY A 433 -19.90 4.43 0.69
CA GLY A 433 -19.14 5.59 0.26
C GLY A 433 -18.17 5.30 -0.87
N ALA A 434 -17.04 6.00 -0.85
CA ALA A 434 -15.94 5.75 -1.76
C ALA A 434 -15.22 4.46 -1.36
N VAL A 435 -14.92 3.58 -2.32
CA VAL A 435 -14.32 2.28 -2.08
C VAL A 435 -13.03 2.11 -2.88
N VAL A 436 -11.98 1.70 -2.19
CA VAL A 436 -10.71 1.26 -2.77
C VAL A 436 -10.53 -0.21 -2.40
N TRP A 437 -10.39 -1.09 -3.39
CA TRP A 437 -10.32 -2.54 -3.20
C TRP A 437 -9.11 -3.11 -3.91
N ILE A 438 -8.29 -3.93 -3.25
CA ILE A 438 -7.17 -4.64 -3.89
C ILE A 438 -7.20 -6.12 -3.51
N ASN A 439 -7.04 -6.99 -4.51
CA ASN A 439 -6.84 -8.42 -4.27
C ASN A 439 -5.34 -8.73 -4.29
N ALA A 440 -4.70 -8.57 -3.14
CA ALA A 440 -3.26 -8.70 -3.00
C ALA A 440 -2.79 -10.15 -2.80
N ASP A 441 -1.47 -10.38 -2.90
CA ASP A 441 -0.83 -11.68 -2.62
C ASP A 441 -1.56 -12.86 -3.29
N PHE A 442 -1.84 -12.67 -4.57
CA PHE A 442 -2.53 -13.65 -5.37
C PHE A 442 -1.55 -14.71 -5.84
N SER A 443 -1.91 -15.98 -5.65
CA SER A 443 -1.15 -17.13 -6.13
C SER A 443 -2.12 -18.24 -6.49
N GLY A 444 -2.13 -18.64 -7.77
CA GLY A 444 -3.03 -19.67 -8.29
C GLY A 444 -4.49 -19.22 -8.29
N SER A 445 -5.27 -19.65 -7.29
CA SER A 445 -6.67 -19.23 -7.10
C SER A 445 -6.91 -18.64 -5.71
N THR A 446 -5.85 -18.37 -4.95
CA THR A 446 -5.94 -17.77 -3.62
C THR A 446 -5.40 -16.36 -3.65
N GLY A 447 -6.07 -15.42 -2.99
CA GLY A 447 -5.58 -14.06 -2.79
C GLY A 447 -6.18 -13.45 -1.53
N ALA A 448 -5.72 -12.25 -1.19
CA ALA A 448 -6.12 -11.49 -0.02
C ALA A 448 -6.85 -10.20 -0.43
N PRO A 449 -8.20 -10.23 -0.48
CA PRO A 449 -8.99 -9.02 -0.69
C PRO A 449 -8.90 -8.11 0.54
N ILE A 450 -8.34 -6.94 0.31
CA ILE A 450 -8.22 -5.85 1.27
C ILE A 450 -8.93 -4.65 0.65
N TYR A 451 -9.83 -4.02 1.39
CA TYR A 451 -10.52 -2.86 0.86
C TYR A 451 -10.85 -1.85 1.94
N ALA A 452 -10.84 -0.58 1.58
CA ALA A 452 -11.21 0.54 2.43
C ALA A 452 -12.48 1.19 1.91
N THR A 453 -13.34 1.60 2.83
CA THR A 453 -14.54 2.38 2.55
C THR A 453 -14.43 3.73 3.25
N LEU A 454 -14.89 4.81 2.64
CA LEU A 454 -14.87 6.16 3.22
C LEU A 454 -16.28 6.75 3.17
N GLN A 455 -16.92 6.89 4.34
CA GLN A 455 -18.31 7.28 4.49
C GLN A 455 -18.43 8.71 5.04
N LEU A 456 -19.12 9.60 4.32
CA LEU A 456 -19.51 10.91 4.84
C LEU A 456 -20.64 10.74 5.87
N GLN A 457 -20.46 11.33 7.03
CA GLN A 457 -21.36 11.27 8.17
C GLN A 457 -22.26 12.52 8.23
N SER A 458 -23.35 12.44 9.00
CA SER A 458 -24.31 13.54 9.17
C SER A 458 -23.75 14.75 9.91
N ASP A 459 -22.62 14.60 10.62
CA ASP A 459 -21.89 15.68 11.29
C ASP A 459 -20.84 16.37 10.40
N ASN A 460 -20.84 16.06 9.10
CA ASN A 460 -19.87 16.58 8.12
C ASN A 460 -18.42 16.15 8.43
N THR A 461 -18.25 14.97 9.03
CA THR A 461 -16.98 14.25 9.09
C THR A 461 -17.02 13.02 8.18
N GLN A 462 -15.88 12.38 7.97
CA GLN A 462 -15.78 11.10 7.28
C GLN A 462 -15.36 9.99 8.24
N THR A 463 -15.78 8.77 7.94
CA THR A 463 -15.34 7.55 8.62
C THR A 463 -14.69 6.64 7.59
N LEU A 464 -13.42 6.30 7.79
CA LEU A 464 -12.74 5.30 6.98
C LEU A 464 -12.79 3.95 7.71
N THR A 465 -13.24 2.90 7.03
CA THR A 465 -13.15 1.53 7.55
C THR A 465 -12.32 0.68 6.62
N LEU A 466 -11.26 0.06 7.16
CA LEU A 466 -10.44 -0.91 6.46
C LEU A 466 -10.96 -2.31 6.76
N TYR A 467 -11.12 -3.10 5.71
CA TYR A 467 -11.59 -4.47 5.77
C TYR A 467 -10.58 -5.43 5.16
N ARG A 468 -10.63 -6.66 5.64
CA ARG A 468 -10.21 -7.85 4.91
C ARG A 468 -11.42 -8.75 4.67
N LYS A 469 -11.27 -9.78 3.85
CA LYS A 469 -12.27 -10.85 3.74
C LYS A 469 -11.74 -12.16 4.31
N ALA A 470 -12.48 -12.75 5.24
CA ALA A 470 -12.18 -14.09 5.76
C ALA A 470 -12.70 -15.20 4.83
N SER A 471 -13.68 -14.87 3.99
CA SER A 471 -14.19 -15.70 2.90
C SER A 471 -14.88 -14.83 1.85
N ALA A 472 -15.36 -15.42 0.75
CA ALA A 472 -16.03 -14.69 -0.31
C ALA A 472 -17.24 -13.84 0.15
N SER A 473 -17.86 -14.17 1.29
CA SER A 473 -19.08 -13.52 1.78
C SER A 473 -18.92 -12.83 3.13
N VAL A 474 -17.77 -12.98 3.80
CA VAL A 474 -17.59 -12.53 5.18
C VAL A 474 -16.51 -11.44 5.23
N PRO A 475 -16.88 -10.16 5.17
CA PRO A 475 -15.96 -9.07 5.45
C PRO A 475 -15.64 -9.04 6.95
N GLN A 476 -14.41 -8.68 7.27
CA GLN A 476 -13.94 -8.48 8.63
C GLN A 476 -13.30 -7.11 8.72
N VAL A 477 -13.82 -6.27 9.62
CA VAL A 477 -13.23 -4.97 9.93
C VAL A 477 -11.84 -5.19 10.54
N LEU A 478 -10.83 -4.56 9.95
CA LEU A 478 -9.49 -4.47 10.51
C LEU A 478 -9.38 -3.25 11.41
N THR A 479 -9.89 -2.10 10.97
CA THR A 479 -9.92 -0.86 11.75
C THR A 479 -10.95 0.13 11.23
N THR A 480 -11.41 1.03 12.10
CA THR A 480 -12.31 2.14 11.77
C THR A 480 -11.73 3.44 12.33
N VAL A 481 -11.54 4.42 11.46
CA VAL A 481 -11.07 5.77 11.80
C VAL A 481 -12.22 6.74 11.59
N GLN A 482 -12.73 7.29 12.68
CA GLN A 482 -13.87 8.21 12.68
C GLN A 482 -13.41 9.67 12.72
N SER A 483 -14.35 10.59 12.47
CA SER A 483 -14.14 12.03 12.61
C SER A 483 -13.02 12.60 11.72
N LEU A 484 -12.80 11.97 10.56
CA LEU A 484 -11.92 12.53 9.54
C LEU A 484 -12.54 13.80 8.95
N PRO A 485 -11.74 14.77 8.46
CA PRO A 485 -12.29 15.93 7.76
C PRO A 485 -13.15 15.50 6.56
N ALA A 486 -14.20 16.25 6.22
CA ALA A 486 -14.96 16.07 4.96
C ALA A 486 -14.20 16.49 3.68
N ASP A 487 -12.90 16.76 3.81
CA ASP A 487 -12.01 17.10 2.70
C ASP A 487 -11.32 15.84 2.15
N TRP A 488 -10.39 16.02 1.23
CA TRP A 488 -9.55 14.95 0.69
C TRP A 488 -8.80 14.18 1.76
N ILE A 489 -8.85 12.85 1.64
CA ILE A 489 -8.08 11.92 2.45
C ILE A 489 -7.09 11.20 1.54
N THR A 490 -5.81 11.31 1.84
CA THR A 490 -4.77 10.49 1.22
C THR A 490 -4.60 9.23 2.06
N MET A 491 -5.09 8.11 1.55
CA MET A 491 -4.85 6.79 2.12
C MET A 491 -3.62 6.18 1.49
N ARG A 492 -2.81 5.52 2.31
CA ARG A 492 -1.71 4.66 1.88
C ARG A 492 -1.86 3.28 2.51
N LEU A 493 -1.90 2.26 1.67
CA LEU A 493 -1.80 0.85 2.05
C LEU A 493 -0.42 0.34 1.68
N LEU A 494 0.36 -0.09 2.67
CA LEU A 494 1.61 -0.82 2.47
C LEU A 494 1.34 -2.30 2.75
N ILE A 495 1.30 -3.11 1.70
CA ILE A 495 0.97 -4.54 1.74
C ILE A 495 2.28 -5.33 1.62
N ASP A 496 2.57 -6.15 2.63
CA ASP A 496 3.76 -7.00 2.70
C ASP A 496 3.38 -8.48 2.69
N PRO A 497 3.41 -9.12 1.50
CA PRO A 497 3.18 -10.56 1.34
C PRO A 497 4.14 -11.48 2.08
N THR A 498 5.28 -10.99 2.56
CA THR A 498 6.21 -11.84 3.34
C THR A 498 5.70 -12.09 4.75
N ASN A 499 5.00 -11.13 5.33
CA ASN A 499 4.51 -11.19 6.70
C ASN A 499 2.98 -11.26 6.79
N ASP A 500 2.28 -11.36 5.65
CA ASP A 500 0.81 -11.30 5.55
C ASP A 500 0.22 -10.05 6.23
N PHE A 501 0.90 -8.90 6.09
CA PHE A 501 0.50 -7.65 6.75
C PHE A 501 0.07 -6.56 5.77
N VAL A 502 -0.90 -5.75 6.19
CA VAL A 502 -1.23 -4.46 5.59
C VAL A 502 -1.13 -3.35 6.63
N ASN A 503 -0.30 -2.34 6.36
CA ASN A 503 -0.20 -1.12 7.15
C ASN A 503 -1.06 -0.01 6.52
N LEU A 504 -1.79 0.72 7.36
CA LEU A 504 -2.66 1.83 6.96
C LEU A 504 -2.07 3.15 7.43
N LYS A 505 -1.85 4.08 6.50
CA LYS A 505 -1.60 5.49 6.82
C LYS A 505 -2.67 6.38 6.19
N LEU A 506 -3.15 7.38 6.93
CA LEU A 506 -4.06 8.41 6.43
C LEU A 506 -3.41 9.77 6.63
N ASN A 507 -3.29 10.56 5.56
CA ASN A 507 -2.66 11.89 5.57
C ASN A 507 -1.26 11.87 6.22
N GLY A 508 -0.50 10.80 5.99
CA GLY A 508 0.83 10.58 6.54
C GLY A 508 0.89 10.07 7.99
N VAL A 509 -0.26 9.94 8.68
CA VAL A 509 -0.35 9.41 10.05
C VAL A 509 -0.61 7.91 10.01
N ASP A 510 0.14 7.15 10.81
CA ASP A 510 0.00 5.69 10.92
C ASP A 510 -1.20 5.31 11.82
N PHE A 511 -2.06 4.43 11.30
CA PHE A 511 -3.24 3.91 12.01
C PHE A 511 -3.13 2.42 12.33
N GLY A 512 -1.95 1.82 12.16
CA GLY A 512 -1.66 0.45 12.55
C GLY A 512 -1.41 -0.50 11.38
N THR A 513 -0.98 -1.69 11.75
CA THR A 513 -0.64 -2.79 10.85
C THR A 513 -1.49 -3.99 11.19
N TYR A 514 -2.05 -4.64 10.18
CA TYR A 514 -3.08 -5.64 10.36
C TYR A 514 -2.71 -6.90 9.58
N ALA A 515 -2.91 -8.06 10.20
CA ALA A 515 -2.81 -9.32 9.48
C ALA A 515 -3.96 -9.45 8.47
N TYR A 516 -3.66 -9.91 7.27
CA TYR A 516 -4.67 -10.35 6.32
C TYR A 516 -4.61 -11.88 6.14
N HIS A 517 -5.61 -12.43 5.46
CA HIS A 517 -5.65 -13.86 5.15
C HIS A 517 -5.98 -14.05 3.69
N ARG A 518 -5.33 -15.04 3.07
CA ARG A 518 -5.67 -15.50 1.73
C ARG A 518 -6.81 -16.50 1.78
N TYR A 519 -7.71 -16.44 0.81
CA TYR A 519 -8.70 -17.49 0.59
C TYR A 519 -8.96 -17.69 -0.90
N GLY A 520 -9.66 -18.77 -1.25
CA GLY A 520 -10.00 -19.09 -2.63
C GLY A 520 -10.90 -18.04 -3.28
N LEU A 521 -10.38 -17.33 -4.29
CA LEU A 521 -11.10 -16.39 -5.12
C LEU A 521 -11.59 -17.07 -6.39
N SER A 522 -12.79 -16.72 -6.82
CA SER A 522 -13.32 -17.16 -8.10
C SER A 522 -12.88 -16.22 -9.21
N GLY A 523 -12.31 -16.75 -10.29
CA GLY A 523 -11.97 -15.98 -11.47
C GLY A 523 -10.60 -15.29 -11.39
N ASN A 524 -10.33 -14.46 -12.39
CA ASN A 524 -9.06 -13.77 -12.57
C ASN A 524 -9.11 -12.37 -11.94
N ASP A 525 -9.39 -12.33 -10.64
CA ASP A 525 -9.67 -11.08 -9.91
C ASP A 525 -8.39 -10.41 -9.38
N ARG A 526 -7.38 -10.30 -10.23
CA ARG A 526 -6.02 -9.85 -9.90
C ARG A 526 -5.83 -8.36 -10.16
N VAL A 527 -6.64 -7.57 -9.46
CA VAL A 527 -6.82 -6.14 -9.73
C VAL A 527 -6.91 -5.34 -8.45
N MET A 528 -6.62 -4.04 -8.57
CA MET A 528 -7.18 -3.03 -7.69
C MET A 528 -8.39 -2.38 -8.37
N ARG A 529 -9.42 -2.02 -7.60
CA ARG A 529 -10.62 -1.31 -8.03
C ARG A 529 -10.83 -0.02 -7.25
N MET A 530 -11.43 0.96 -7.92
CA MET A 530 -11.96 2.17 -7.32
C MET A 530 -13.40 2.40 -7.79
N TYR A 531 -14.31 2.61 -6.85
CA TYR A 531 -15.73 2.81 -7.14
C TYR A 531 -16.47 3.49 -5.98
N THR A 532 -17.78 3.69 -6.12
CA THR A 532 -18.67 4.18 -5.05
C THR A 532 -19.78 3.17 -4.78
N SER A 533 -20.19 3.03 -3.53
CA SER A 533 -21.27 2.14 -3.08
C SER A 533 -22.31 2.93 -2.30
N GLY A 534 -23.50 3.12 -2.88
CA GLY A 534 -24.65 3.73 -2.22
C GLY A 534 -24.52 5.23 -1.83
N SER A 535 -23.51 5.93 -2.33
CA SER A 535 -23.38 7.40 -2.29
C SER A 535 -22.61 7.93 -3.51
N SER A 536 -22.24 9.21 -3.49
CA SER A 536 -21.40 9.88 -4.48
C SER A 536 -19.99 10.10 -3.90
N ALA A 537 -18.96 9.84 -4.70
CA ALA A 537 -17.57 9.99 -4.29
C ALA A 537 -16.77 10.70 -5.37
N GLU A 538 -15.61 11.22 -4.99
CA GLU A 538 -14.63 11.80 -5.90
C GLU A 538 -13.24 11.23 -5.61
N PHE A 539 -12.47 10.99 -6.67
CA PHE A 539 -11.05 10.64 -6.60
C PHE A 539 -10.23 11.73 -7.27
N ASP A 540 -9.10 12.09 -6.66
CA ASP A 540 -8.15 13.12 -7.13
C ASP A 540 -6.97 12.44 -7.85
N TRP A 541 -6.39 11.42 -7.24
CA TRP A 541 -5.37 10.60 -7.88
C TRP A 541 -5.24 9.23 -7.21
N ALA A 542 -4.64 8.27 -7.92
CA ALA A 542 -4.23 6.98 -7.38
C ALA A 542 -2.88 6.55 -7.93
N GLN A 543 -2.09 5.86 -7.11
CA GLN A 543 -0.81 5.28 -7.49
C GLN A 543 -0.64 3.92 -6.82
N ILE A 544 -0.21 2.93 -7.60
CA ILE A 544 0.09 1.59 -7.12
C ILE A 544 1.50 1.25 -7.58
N VAL A 545 2.38 0.89 -6.66
CA VAL A 545 3.78 0.51 -6.94
C VAL A 545 4.01 -0.90 -6.40
N VAL A 546 4.45 -1.80 -7.27
CA VAL A 546 4.73 -3.20 -6.93
C VAL A 546 6.23 -3.48 -7.06
N GLY A 547 6.77 -4.18 -6.07
CA GLY A 547 8.16 -4.63 -6.05
C GLY A 547 9.12 -3.65 -5.38
N GLY A 548 10.39 -3.69 -5.83
CA GLY A 548 11.51 -2.96 -5.24
C GLY A 548 12.42 -3.82 -4.35
N ARG A 549 12.32 -5.14 -4.38
CA ARG A 549 13.23 -6.03 -3.65
C ARG A 549 14.48 -6.40 -4.43
#